data_AF-A0AAE1UC09-F1
#
_entry.id   AF-A0AAE1UC09-F1
#
_cell.length_a   1.000
_cell.length_b   1.000
_cell.length_c   1.000
_cell.angle_alpha   90.00
_cell.angle_beta   90.00
_cell.angle_gamma   90.00
#
_symmetry.space_group_name_H-M   'P 1'
#
loop_
_entity.id
_entity.type
_entity.pdbx_description
1 polymer ?
#
loop_
_entity_poly.entity_id
_entity_poly.type
_entity_poly.pdbx_seq_one_letter_code
_entity_poly.pdbx_strand_id
1 'polypeptide(L)'
;MSDFEKASRKAFLEAFPDMKLSGCQFHYAKSIYAKIQKVGLTNVYASNKDFKRWGRMLMSIPFLPEDQIEPAFQQLKQQALGLVEAAEEKTMVKQLLKYWQNFWLLQVGPSNLTVFGLDRSTNNDCESLHSRLNRECKVNHPSFWHFCVQMNKTRL
;
A
#
# COMPACT_ATOMS: atom_id res chain seq x y z
N MET A 1 -5.64 11.95 -4.04
CA MET A 1 -5.13 10.61 -3.64
C MET A 1 -3.64 10.72 -3.41
N SER A 2 -3.16 10.30 -2.24
CA SER A 2 -1.75 10.37 -1.85
C SER A 2 -1.27 9.01 -1.35
N ASP A 3 0.03 8.87 -1.16
CA ASP A 3 0.54 7.82 -0.27
C ASP A 3 0.06 8.04 1.18
N PHE A 4 0.41 7.10 2.06
CA PHE A 4 0.02 7.16 3.47
C PHE A 4 1.08 7.84 4.35
N GLU A 5 1.94 8.69 3.77
CA GLU A 5 2.94 9.44 4.52
C GLU A 5 2.28 10.56 5.35
N LYS A 6 2.48 10.52 6.67
CA LYS A 6 1.81 11.45 7.60
C LYS A 6 2.13 12.92 7.34
N ALA A 7 3.40 13.25 7.06
CA ALA A 7 3.84 14.64 6.87
C ALA A 7 3.17 15.26 5.64
N SER A 8 3.22 14.55 4.51
CA SER A 8 2.59 14.97 3.25
C SER A 8 1.07 15.12 3.41
N ARG A 9 0.39 14.12 4.01
CA ARG A 9 -1.06 14.19 4.25
C ARG A 9 -1.45 15.37 5.15
N LYS A 10 -0.69 15.63 6.20
CA LYS A 10 -0.91 16.76 7.10
C LYS A 10 -0.75 18.09 6.36
N ALA A 11 0.32 18.25 5.59
CA ALA A 11 0.56 19.47 4.82
C ALA A 11 -0.58 19.74 3.81
N PHE A 12 -1.11 18.70 3.15
CA PHE A 12 -2.27 18.86 2.26
C PHE A 12 -3.53 19.33 2.99
N LEU A 13 -3.84 18.76 4.15
CA LEU A 13 -5.01 19.15 4.94
C LEU A 13 -4.87 20.55 5.57
N GLU A 14 -3.65 20.97 5.89
CA GLU A 14 -3.37 22.34 6.37
C GLU A 14 -3.51 23.37 5.24
N ALA A 15 -3.00 23.04 4.04
CA ALA A 15 -3.09 23.93 2.87
C ALA A 15 -4.51 23.98 2.27
N PHE A 16 -5.26 22.87 2.35
CA PHE A 16 -6.60 22.72 1.79
C PHE A 16 -7.55 22.02 2.78
N PRO A 17 -8.10 22.74 3.77
CA PRO A 17 -8.90 22.15 4.85
C PRO A 17 -10.15 21.39 4.38
N ASP A 18 -10.76 21.82 3.27
CA ASP A 18 -11.97 21.22 2.71
C ASP A 18 -11.67 20.02 1.78
N MET A 19 -10.40 19.69 1.55
CA MET A 19 -10.00 18.59 0.68
C MET A 19 -10.29 17.23 1.34
N LYS A 20 -10.98 16.34 0.61
CA LYS A 20 -11.02 14.92 0.95
C LYS A 20 -9.80 14.20 0.41
N LEU A 21 -8.88 13.84 1.30
CA LEU A 21 -7.66 13.12 0.93
C LEU A 21 -7.82 11.60 1.00
N SER A 22 -8.12 10.99 -0.14
CA SER A 22 -8.18 9.53 -0.28
C SER A 22 -6.79 8.87 -0.25
N GLY A 23 -6.71 7.68 0.36
CA GLY A 23 -5.55 6.80 0.27
C GLY A 23 -5.41 6.15 -1.12
N CYS A 24 -4.19 5.76 -1.48
CA CYS A 24 -3.90 5.07 -2.74
C CYS A 24 -3.88 3.54 -2.56
N GLN A 25 -4.71 2.81 -3.31
CA GLN A 25 -4.75 1.34 -3.21
C GLN A 25 -3.39 0.72 -3.53
N PHE A 26 -2.70 1.24 -4.55
CA PHE A 26 -1.42 0.70 -4.99
C PHE A 26 -0.37 0.78 -3.88
N HIS A 27 -0.23 1.95 -3.24
CA HIS A 27 0.70 2.12 -2.12
C HIS A 27 0.31 1.27 -0.92
N TYR A 28 -1.00 1.14 -0.64
CA TYR A 28 -1.48 0.22 0.39
C TYR A 28 -1.02 -1.23 0.11
N ALA A 29 -1.33 -1.78 -1.07
CA ALA A 29 -0.97 -3.15 -1.41
C ALA A 29 0.55 -3.36 -1.39
N LYS A 30 1.31 -2.37 -1.89
CA LYS A 30 2.78 -2.37 -1.82
C LYS A 30 3.28 -2.41 -0.38
N SER A 31 2.68 -1.64 0.54
CA SER A 31 3.04 -1.66 1.96
C SER A 31 2.72 -2.99 2.64
N ILE A 32 1.58 -3.61 2.33
CA ILE A 32 1.25 -4.96 2.84
C ILE A 32 2.28 -5.99 2.35
N TYR A 33 2.61 -5.98 1.06
CA TYR A 33 3.58 -6.91 0.50
C TYR A 33 4.98 -6.69 1.08
N ALA A 34 5.42 -5.44 1.20
CA ALA A 34 6.69 -5.10 1.85
C ALA A 34 6.72 -5.57 3.31
N LYS A 35 5.59 -5.50 4.03
CA LYS A 35 5.50 -6.04 5.39
C LYS A 35 5.60 -7.57 5.41
N ILE A 36 4.94 -8.28 4.50
CA ILE A 36 5.06 -9.75 4.33
C ILE A 36 6.54 -10.13 4.16
N GLN A 37 7.28 -9.40 3.32
CA GLN A 37 8.70 -9.63 3.12
C GLN A 37 9.50 -9.36 4.40
N LYS A 38 9.27 -8.22 5.05
CA LYS A 38 9.99 -7.80 6.25
C LYS A 38 9.82 -8.76 7.43
N VAL A 39 8.66 -9.40 7.57
CA VAL A 39 8.43 -10.38 8.65
C VAL A 39 8.92 -11.79 8.31
N GLY A 40 9.47 -12.03 7.11
CA GLY A 40 10.02 -13.34 6.72
C GLY A 40 9.04 -14.28 6.01
N LEU A 41 7.84 -13.83 5.66
CA LEU A 41 6.79 -14.67 5.05
C LEU A 41 6.88 -14.79 3.53
N THR A 42 7.95 -14.30 2.90
CA THR A 42 8.10 -14.33 1.43
C THR A 42 8.00 -15.74 0.87
N ASN A 43 8.67 -16.71 1.49
CA ASN A 43 8.67 -18.09 1.01
C ASN A 43 7.28 -18.72 1.14
N VAL A 44 6.62 -18.54 2.30
CA VAL A 44 5.23 -18.98 2.51
C VAL A 44 4.30 -18.38 1.46
N TYR A 45 4.41 -17.08 1.19
CA TYR A 45 3.61 -16.39 0.19
C TYR A 45 3.87 -16.89 -1.24
N ALA A 46 5.07 -17.37 -1.54
CA ALA A 46 5.42 -17.90 -2.85
C ALA A 46 4.96 -19.36 -3.04
N SER A 47 5.11 -20.20 -2.01
CA SER A 47 4.90 -21.65 -2.09
C SER A 47 3.49 -22.11 -1.69
N ASN A 48 2.82 -21.40 -0.78
CA ASN A 48 1.48 -21.75 -0.30
C ASN A 48 0.40 -20.94 -1.02
N LYS A 49 -0.42 -21.63 -1.83
CA LYS A 49 -1.50 -21.01 -2.63
C LYS A 49 -2.59 -20.37 -1.77
N ASP A 50 -2.95 -20.99 -0.65
CA ASP A 50 -4.00 -20.49 0.24
C ASP A 50 -3.52 -19.26 1.01
N PHE A 51 -2.28 -19.28 1.50
CA PHE A 51 -1.67 -18.10 2.11
C PHE A 51 -1.54 -16.94 1.11
N LYS A 52 -1.15 -17.23 -0.13
CA LYS A 52 -1.08 -16.22 -1.20
C LYS A 52 -2.45 -15.62 -1.51
N ARG A 53 -3.49 -16.45 -1.58
CA ARG A 53 -4.88 -16.00 -1.76
C ARG A 53 -5.33 -15.12 -0.60
N TRP A 54 -5.08 -15.55 0.63
CA TRP A 54 -5.38 -14.78 1.85
C TRP A 54 -4.66 -13.42 1.86
N GLY A 55 -3.37 -13.39 1.51
CA GLY A 55 -2.60 -12.15 1.44
C GLY A 55 -3.13 -11.19 0.37
N ARG A 56 -3.63 -11.72 -0.76
CA ARG A 56 -4.32 -10.91 -1.77
C ARG A 56 -5.66 -10.36 -1.25
N MET A 57 -6.44 -11.15 -0.52
CA MET A 57 -7.67 -10.67 0.12
C MET A 57 -7.38 -9.53 1.10
N LEU A 58 -6.32 -9.66 1.90
CA LEU A 58 -5.84 -8.58 2.77
C LEU A 58 -5.50 -7.31 1.97
N MET A 59 -4.83 -7.44 0.82
CA MET A 59 -4.52 -6.33 -0.09
C MET A 59 -5.74 -5.73 -0.81
N SER A 60 -6.88 -6.42 -0.79
CA SER A 60 -8.13 -5.98 -1.42
C SER A 60 -9.10 -5.29 -0.45
N ILE A 61 -8.83 -5.26 0.85
CA ILE A 61 -9.72 -4.64 1.85
C ILE A 61 -10.17 -3.20 1.48
N PRO A 62 -9.31 -2.31 0.95
CA PRO A 62 -9.73 -0.96 0.58
C PRO A 62 -10.91 -0.87 -0.39
N PHE A 63 -11.17 -1.92 -1.18
CA PHE A 63 -12.30 -1.94 -2.11
C PHE A 63 -13.64 -2.13 -1.40
N LEU A 64 -13.66 -2.36 -0.09
CA LEU A 64 -14.88 -2.51 0.67
C LEU A 64 -15.43 -1.14 1.12
N PRO A 65 -16.77 -1.03 1.26
CA PRO A 65 -17.39 0.05 2.02
C PRO A 65 -16.75 0.19 3.41
N GLU A 66 -16.73 1.42 3.94
CA GLU A 66 -16.09 1.75 5.21
C GLU A 66 -16.52 0.82 6.36
N ASP A 67 -17.82 0.57 6.47
CA ASP A 67 -18.45 -0.26 7.50
C ASP A 67 -18.09 -1.75 7.38
N GLN A 68 -17.59 -2.19 6.22
CA GLN A 68 -17.22 -3.58 5.95
C GLN A 68 -15.71 -3.84 6.12
N ILE A 69 -14.87 -2.80 6.27
CA ILE A 69 -13.41 -2.94 6.37
C ILE A 69 -12.99 -3.71 7.63
N GLU A 70 -13.47 -3.30 8.79
CA GLU A 70 -13.12 -3.97 10.05
C GLU A 70 -13.68 -5.40 10.12
N PRO A 71 -14.96 -5.66 9.80
CA PRO A 71 -15.49 -7.01 9.75
C PRO A 71 -14.69 -7.95 8.85
N ALA A 72 -14.32 -7.50 7.65
CA ALA A 72 -13.53 -8.30 6.71
C ALA A 72 -12.13 -8.61 7.27
N PHE A 73 -11.47 -7.64 7.91
CA PHE A 73 -10.19 -7.88 8.56
C PHE A 73 -10.31 -8.91 9.69
N GLN A 74 -11.35 -8.85 10.53
CA GLN A 74 -11.54 -9.82 11.62
C GLN A 74 -11.73 -11.24 11.07
N GLN A 75 -12.48 -11.41 9.98
CA GLN A 75 -12.62 -12.71 9.31
C GLN A 75 -11.28 -13.24 8.81
N LEU A 76 -10.50 -12.40 8.12
CA LEU A 76 -9.16 -12.78 7.64
C LEU A 76 -8.20 -13.11 8.80
N LYS A 77 -8.31 -12.40 9.92
CA LYS A 77 -7.51 -12.63 11.12
C LYS A 77 -7.78 -14.00 11.74
N GLN A 78 -9.04 -14.44 11.77
CA GLN A 78 -9.42 -15.76 12.29
C GLN A 78 -8.85 -16.91 11.45
N GLN A 79 -8.79 -16.73 10.12
CA GLN A 79 -8.26 -17.74 9.20
C GLN A 79 -6.73 -17.83 9.22
N ALA A 80 -6.05 -16.70 9.44
CA ALA A 80 -4.63 -16.52 9.15
C ALA A 80 -3.69 -17.56 9.80
N LEU A 81 -3.95 -17.95 11.05
CA LEU A 81 -3.08 -18.88 11.78
C LEU A 81 -3.22 -20.34 11.33
N GLY A 82 -4.34 -20.70 10.68
CA GLY A 82 -4.57 -22.02 10.10
C GLY A 82 -3.94 -22.20 8.72
N LEU A 83 -3.33 -21.15 8.17
CA LEU A 83 -2.67 -21.18 6.85
C LEU A 83 -1.18 -21.55 6.93
N VAL A 84 -0.66 -21.67 8.15
CA VAL A 84 0.75 -21.94 8.45
C VAL A 84 0.83 -22.95 9.59
N GLU A 85 1.83 -23.83 9.54
CA GLU A 85 1.97 -24.90 10.54
C GLU A 85 3.02 -24.54 11.59
N ALA A 86 4.17 -24.03 11.14
CA ALA A 86 5.32 -23.79 12.00
C ALA A 86 5.04 -22.68 13.03
N ALA A 87 5.51 -22.88 14.26
CA ALA A 87 5.34 -21.91 15.34
C ALA A 87 5.99 -20.55 15.03
N GLU A 88 7.10 -20.57 14.28
CA GLU A 88 7.79 -19.37 13.82
C GLU A 88 6.93 -18.58 12.81
N GLU A 89 6.39 -19.25 11.79
CA GLU A 89 5.49 -18.65 10.80
C GLU A 89 4.23 -18.07 11.46
N LYS A 90 3.65 -18.79 12.42
CA LYS A 90 2.51 -18.28 13.23
C LYS A 90 2.87 -16.99 13.96
N THR A 91 4.10 -16.87 14.46
CA THR A 91 4.59 -15.65 15.09
C THR A 91 4.74 -14.51 14.08
N MET A 92 5.29 -14.78 12.89
CA MET A 92 5.41 -13.80 11.81
C MET A 92 4.03 -13.30 11.32
N VAL A 93 3.06 -14.21 11.18
CA VAL A 93 1.68 -13.87 10.82
C VAL A 93 1.04 -12.96 11.86
N LYS A 94 1.23 -13.24 13.17
CA LYS A 94 0.78 -12.34 14.25
C LYS A 94 1.40 -10.95 14.14
N GLN A 95 2.68 -10.84 13.77
CA GLN A 95 3.32 -9.54 13.57
C GLN A 95 2.73 -8.77 12.38
N LEU A 96 2.39 -9.44 11.28
CA LEU A 96 1.71 -8.85 10.12
C LEU A 96 0.32 -8.33 10.51
N LEU A 97 -0.48 -9.16 11.20
CA LEU A 97 -1.82 -8.80 11.67
C LEU A 97 -1.79 -7.62 12.66
N LYS A 98 -0.84 -7.62 13.61
CA LYS A 98 -0.66 -6.52 14.56
C LYS A 98 -0.28 -5.23 13.86
N TYR A 99 0.60 -5.29 12.86
CA TYR A 99 0.91 -4.13 12.02
C TYR A 99 -0.34 -3.61 11.32
N TRP A 100 -1.13 -4.51 10.73
CA TRP A 100 -2.33 -4.10 10.00
C TRP A 100 -3.32 -3.39 10.92
N GLN A 101 -3.65 -4.01 12.05
CA GLN A 101 -4.57 -3.46 13.03
C GLN A 101 -4.07 -2.10 13.58
N ASN A 102 -2.80 -2.02 13.97
CA ASN A 102 -2.29 -0.81 14.63
C ASN A 102 -2.09 0.38 13.68
N PHE A 103 -1.84 0.14 12.40
CA PHE A 103 -1.59 1.20 11.44
C PHE A 103 -2.80 1.48 10.57
N TRP A 104 -3.31 0.49 9.84
CA TRP A 104 -4.39 0.68 8.88
C TRP A 104 -5.74 0.90 9.54
N LEU A 105 -6.05 0.14 10.60
CA LEU A 105 -7.33 0.30 11.31
C LEU A 105 -7.29 1.48 12.29
N LEU A 106 -6.28 1.56 13.16
CA LEU A 106 -6.27 2.55 14.25
C LEU A 106 -5.70 3.93 13.86
N GLN A 107 -4.68 4.00 12.98
CA GLN A 107 -4.04 5.29 12.64
C GLN A 107 -4.56 5.91 11.35
N VAL A 108 -4.76 5.09 10.30
CA VAL A 108 -5.33 5.55 9.03
C VAL A 108 -6.85 5.65 9.17
N GLY A 109 -7.49 4.60 9.67
CA GLY A 109 -8.94 4.55 9.83
C GLY A 109 -9.66 4.09 8.56
N PRO A 110 -10.80 3.38 8.68
CA PRO A 110 -11.58 2.88 7.55
C PRO A 110 -11.95 3.94 6.51
N SER A 111 -12.40 5.13 6.94
CA SER A 111 -12.79 6.24 6.05
C SER A 111 -11.67 6.74 5.14
N ASN A 112 -10.42 6.74 5.63
CA ASN A 112 -9.25 7.15 4.84
C ASN A 112 -8.64 6.00 4.03
N LEU A 113 -8.95 4.75 4.42
CA LEU A 113 -8.45 3.55 3.78
C LEU A 113 -9.32 3.13 2.58
N THR A 114 -10.64 3.31 2.65
CA THR A 114 -11.55 2.90 1.60
C THR A 114 -11.29 3.65 0.29
N VAL A 115 -11.34 2.91 -0.81
CA VAL A 115 -11.39 3.42 -2.19
C VAL A 115 -12.71 3.05 -2.86
N PHE A 116 -13.67 2.52 -2.10
CA PHE A 116 -14.99 2.17 -2.59
C PHE A 116 -15.71 3.41 -3.10
N GLY A 117 -16.29 3.31 -4.31
CA GLY A 117 -17.00 4.42 -4.94
C GLY A 117 -16.12 5.56 -5.47
N LEU A 118 -14.79 5.41 -5.47
CA LEU A 118 -13.89 6.38 -6.11
C LEU A 118 -13.68 6.03 -7.60
N ASP A 119 -13.88 7.00 -8.48
CA ASP A 119 -13.61 6.85 -9.93
C ASP A 119 -12.15 6.51 -10.24
N ARG A 120 -11.22 6.96 -9.39
CA ARG A 120 -9.78 6.66 -9.48
C ARG A 120 -9.27 6.13 -8.15
N SER A 121 -8.96 4.84 -8.11
CA SER A 121 -8.45 4.12 -6.93
C SER A 121 -6.94 3.83 -6.97
N THR A 122 -6.25 4.14 -8.08
CA THR A 122 -4.80 3.95 -8.26
C THR A 122 -4.13 5.21 -8.83
N ASN A 123 -2.90 5.55 -8.38
CA ASN A 123 -2.16 6.72 -8.89
C ASN A 123 -1.31 6.38 -10.12
N ASN A 124 -1.71 5.36 -10.90
CA ASN A 124 -0.92 4.75 -11.97
C ASN A 124 -0.34 5.80 -12.95
N ASP A 125 -1.04 6.91 -13.16
CA ASP A 125 -0.59 8.04 -13.98
C ASP A 125 0.68 8.70 -13.42
N CYS A 126 0.75 8.96 -12.11
CA CYS A 126 1.92 9.58 -11.47
C CYS A 126 3.14 8.65 -11.45
N GLU A 127 2.93 7.35 -11.17
CA GLU A 127 4.02 6.37 -11.12
C GLU A 127 4.50 5.98 -12.52
N SER A 128 3.61 5.93 -13.52
CA SER A 128 4.01 5.74 -14.92
C SER A 128 4.79 6.94 -15.44
N LEU A 129 4.41 8.16 -15.05
CA LEU A 129 5.21 9.36 -15.30
C LEU A 129 6.57 9.26 -14.61
N HIS A 130 6.63 8.90 -13.32
CA HIS A 130 7.89 8.76 -12.59
C HIS A 130 8.80 7.68 -13.20
N SER A 131 8.22 6.54 -13.59
CA SER A 131 8.93 5.44 -14.27
C SER A 131 9.45 5.86 -15.64
N ARG A 132 8.64 6.62 -16.40
CA ARG A 132 9.07 7.22 -17.68
C ARG A 132 10.22 8.19 -17.46
N LEU A 133 10.12 9.08 -16.48
CA LEU A 133 11.17 10.05 -16.16
C LEU A 133 12.48 9.37 -15.73
N ASN A 134 12.42 8.32 -14.90
CA ASN A 134 13.60 7.54 -14.52
C ASN A 134 14.22 6.82 -15.74
N ARG A 135 13.40 6.32 -16.66
CA ARG A 135 13.88 5.73 -17.93
C ARG A 135 14.57 6.76 -18.82
N GLU A 136 13.99 7.95 -18.97
CA GLU A 136 14.60 9.04 -19.74
C GLU A 136 15.90 9.55 -19.12
N CYS A 137 15.93 9.69 -17.79
CA CYS A 137 17.10 10.13 -17.03
C CYS A 137 18.20 9.07 -16.91
N LYS A 138 17.88 7.80 -17.16
CA LYS A 138 18.77 6.61 -17.07
C LYS A 138 19.46 6.44 -15.71
N VAL A 139 18.98 7.12 -14.68
CA VAL A 139 19.50 7.06 -13.31
C VAL A 139 18.34 7.08 -12.34
N ASN A 140 18.48 6.36 -11.23
CA ASN A 140 17.55 6.48 -10.11
C ASN A 140 17.93 7.73 -9.31
N HIS A 141 16.97 8.63 -9.10
CA HIS A 141 17.15 9.92 -8.39
C HIS A 141 18.16 10.87 -9.09
N PRO A 142 17.85 11.37 -10.29
CA PRO A 142 18.71 12.33 -10.97
C PRO A 142 18.92 13.59 -10.13
N SER A 143 20.15 14.13 -10.13
CA SER A 143 20.37 15.48 -9.61
C SER A 143 19.56 16.48 -10.44
N PHE A 144 19.19 17.62 -9.83
CA PHE A 144 18.43 18.66 -10.53
C PHE A 144 19.08 19.06 -11.87
N TRP A 145 20.40 19.19 -11.89
CA TRP A 145 21.16 19.51 -13.11
C TRP A 145 21.12 18.40 -14.14
N HIS A 146 21.27 17.14 -13.73
CA HIS A 146 21.18 15.98 -14.64
C HIS A 146 19.78 15.88 -15.25
N PHE A 147 18.74 16.12 -14.44
CA PHE A 147 17.37 16.16 -14.89
C PHE A 147 17.14 17.25 -15.95
N CYS A 148 17.55 18.50 -15.68
CA CYS A 148 17.40 19.62 -16.61
C CYS A 148 18.15 19.40 -17.94
N VAL A 149 19.37 18.85 -17.87
CA VAL A 149 20.16 18.53 -19.06
C VAL A 149 19.48 17.46 -19.90
N GLN A 150 18.93 16.42 -19.27
CA GLN A 150 18.28 15.34 -19.99
C GLN A 150 16.95 15.78 -20.61
N MET A 151 16.13 16.53 -19.87
CA MET A 151 14.86 17.05 -20.38
C MET A 151 15.04 18.01 -21.56
N ASN A 152 16.16 18.75 -21.63
CA ASN A 152 16.50 19.58 -22.79
C ASN A 152 16.94 18.78 -24.03
N LYS A 153 17.47 17.56 -23.85
CA LYS A 153 17.85 16.66 -24.95
C LYS A 153 16.64 15.93 -25.53
N THR A 154 15.63 15.65 -24.70
CA THR A 154 14.44 14.88 -25.09
C THR A 154 13.29 15.77 -25.60
N ARG A 155 13.58 16.83 -26.39
CA ARG A 155 12.52 17.71 -26.95
C ARG A 155 11.39 16.86 -27.56
N LEU A 156 10.19 16.98 -26.96
CA LEU A 156 8.92 16.49 -27.50
C LEU A 156 8.58 17.21 -28.80
#